data_AF-A0AAE9JCR2-F1
#
_entry.id   AF-A0AAE9JCR2-F1
#
_cell.length_a   1.000
_cell.length_b   1.000
_cell.length_c   1.000
_cell.angle_alpha   90.00
_cell.angle_beta   90.00
_cell.angle_gamma   90.00
#
_symmetry.space_group_name_H-M   'P 1'
#
loop_
_entity.id
_entity.type
_entity.pdbx_description
1 polymer ?
#
loop_
_entity_poly.entity_id
_entity_poly.type
_entity_poly.pdbx_seq_one_letter_code
_entity_poly.pdbx_strand_id
1 'polypeptide(L)'
;MFLPIFDPTESQIGCAERPDCRVVLCAVGPKKNPSESNFQKGAPGSACPNGPNPVGLCKALNMGENGDGEDKGSNGDGEENGDGEDNGSNQSSLIALLLIVLLI
;
A
#
# COMPACT_ATOMS: atom_id res chain seq x y z
N MET A 1 8.10 27.43 -15.76
CA MET A 1 8.26 25.97 -15.85
C MET A 1 7.71 25.42 -14.55
N PHE A 2 6.64 24.65 -14.61
CA PHE A 2 5.97 24.11 -13.43
C PHE A 2 6.61 22.75 -13.17
N LEU A 3 7.34 22.60 -12.06
CA LEU A 3 7.84 21.28 -11.66
C LEU A 3 6.62 20.39 -11.38
N PRO A 4 6.56 19.16 -11.89
CA PRO A 4 5.49 18.24 -11.53
C PRO A 4 5.58 17.94 -10.03
N ILE A 5 4.43 17.60 -9.45
CA ILE A 5 4.24 17.37 -8.01
C ILE A 5 5.20 16.27 -7.48
N PHE A 6 5.66 15.37 -8.35
CA PHE A 6 6.54 14.27 -8.01
C PHE A 6 7.83 14.33 -8.84
N ASP A 7 8.97 14.30 -8.15
CA ASP A 7 10.27 14.12 -8.78
C ASP A 7 10.42 12.64 -9.21
N PRO A 8 10.94 12.33 -10.42
CA PRO A 8 11.15 10.96 -10.87
C PRO A 8 12.09 10.15 -9.98
N THR A 9 12.85 10.81 -9.10
CA THR A 9 13.72 10.16 -8.12
C THR A 9 13.04 9.87 -6.77
N GLU A 10 11.82 10.37 -6.53
CA GLU A 10 11.01 9.91 -5.40
C GLU A 10 10.49 8.49 -5.67
N SER A 11 10.62 7.61 -4.68
CA SER A 11 10.17 6.22 -4.77
C SER A 11 9.33 5.77 -3.58
N GLN A 12 9.13 6.66 -2.60
CA GLN A 12 8.35 6.40 -1.39
C GLN A 12 7.37 7.54 -1.14
N ILE A 13 6.19 7.17 -0.66
CA ILE A 13 5.15 8.10 -0.22
C ILE A 13 4.55 7.57 1.08
N GLY A 14 4.38 8.47 2.06
CA GLY A 14 3.67 8.17 3.30
C GLY A 14 2.60 9.21 3.53
N CYS A 15 1.37 8.78 3.83
CA CYS A 15 0.24 9.67 4.08
C CYS A 15 -0.35 9.41 5.47
N ALA A 16 -0.88 10.46 6.09
CA ALA A 16 -1.58 10.40 7.36
C ALA A 16 -2.83 11.27 7.30
N GLU A 17 -3.91 10.79 7.92
CA GLU A 17 -5.17 11.51 8.04
C GLU A 17 -5.36 12.04 9.47
N ARG A 18 -5.84 13.27 9.56
CA ARG A 18 -6.27 13.91 10.81
C ARG A 18 -7.79 14.07 10.80
N PRO A 19 -8.54 13.18 11.48
CA PRO A 19 -10.00 13.12 11.39
C PRO A 19 -10.71 14.34 12.00
N ASP A 20 -10.05 15.00 12.95
CA ASP A 20 -10.52 16.23 13.60
C ASP A 20 -10.61 17.44 12.67
N CYS A 21 -9.76 17.50 11.65
CA CYS A 21 -9.78 18.60 10.67
C CYS A 21 -10.08 18.13 9.24
N ARG A 22 -10.29 16.81 9.02
CA ARG A 22 -10.44 16.18 7.71
C ARG A 22 -9.31 16.59 6.74
N VAL A 23 -8.09 16.61 7.24
CA VAL A 23 -6.89 16.92 6.45
C VAL A 23 -6.12 15.63 6.22
N VAL A 24 -5.72 15.40 4.97
CA VAL A 24 -4.78 14.36 4.58
C VAL A 24 -3.44 15.03 4.27
N LEU A 25 -2.37 14.56 4.92
CA LEU A 25 -1.01 15.02 4.66
C LEU A 25 -0.22 13.87 4.06
N CYS A 26 0.51 14.13 2.99
CA CYS A 26 1.44 13.18 2.39
C CYS A 26 2.84 13.76 2.34
N ALA A 27 3.84 12.92 2.59
CA ALA A 27 5.25 13.21 2.38
C ALA A 27 5.79 12.26 1.31
N VAL A 28 6.66 12.78 0.46
CA VAL A 28 7.36 12.03 -0.60
C VAL A 28 8.85 12.02 -0.32
N GLY A 29 9.51 10.91 -0.62
CA GLY A 29 10.93 10.69 -0.36
C GLY A 29 11.59 9.77 -1.40
N PRO A 30 12.94 9.77 -1.46
CA PRO A 30 13.86 10.25 -0.43
C PRO A 30 14.31 11.72 -0.52
N LYS A 31 14.04 12.45 -1.61
CA LYS A 31 14.57 13.81 -1.77
C LYS A 31 13.54 14.86 -1.35
N LYS A 32 14.04 15.97 -0.81
CA LYS A 32 13.21 17.09 -0.36
C LYS A 32 13.08 18.21 -1.40
N ASN A 33 13.85 18.15 -2.49
CA ASN A 33 13.97 19.23 -3.45
C ASN A 33 13.93 18.68 -4.88
N PRO A 34 12.78 18.77 -5.57
CA PRO A 34 12.70 18.40 -6.97
C PRO A 34 13.61 19.29 -7.83
N SER A 35 14.17 18.73 -8.89
CA SER A 35 15.01 19.47 -9.84
C SER A 35 14.66 19.09 -11.26
N GLU A 36 14.60 20.08 -12.16
CA GLU A 36 14.43 19.86 -13.61
C GLU A 36 15.48 18.88 -14.18
N SER A 37 16.68 18.85 -13.58
CA SER A 37 17.76 17.94 -14.00
C SER A 37 17.47 16.45 -13.72
N ASN A 38 16.51 16.15 -12.83
CA ASN A 38 16.13 14.77 -12.52
C ASN A 38 15.20 14.19 -13.60
N PHE A 39 14.66 15.03 -14.49
CA PHE A 39 13.78 14.60 -15.57
C PHE A 39 14.61 14.21 -16.79
N GLN A 40 14.47 12.95 -17.19
CA GLN A 40 15.00 12.45 -18.45
C GLN A 40 13.86 12.32 -19.46
N LYS A 41 14.01 12.97 -20.61
CA LYS A 41 13.02 12.90 -21.68
C LYS A 41 13.22 11.61 -22.48
N GLY A 42 12.15 10.86 -22.70
CA GLY A 42 12.18 9.59 -23.42
C GLY A 42 10.82 8.91 -23.42
N ALA A 43 10.77 7.68 -23.94
CA ALA A 43 9.60 6.83 -23.78
C ALA A 43 9.43 6.43 -22.30
N PRO A 44 8.20 6.20 -21.81
CA PRO A 44 7.97 5.78 -20.44
C PRO A 44 8.85 4.60 -20.03
N GLY A 45 9.61 4.79 -18.95
CA GLY A 45 10.50 3.80 -18.37
C GLY A 45 11.69 3.34 -19.22
N SER A 46 12.01 4.03 -20.32
CA SER A 46 13.18 3.72 -21.15
C SER A 46 14.52 3.89 -20.42
N ALA A 47 14.53 4.65 -19.33
CA ALA A 47 15.69 4.89 -18.48
C ALA A 47 15.69 4.06 -17.18
N CYS A 48 14.76 3.13 -17.01
CA CYS A 48 14.67 2.33 -15.79
C CYS A 48 15.84 1.33 -15.69
N PRO A 49 16.56 1.29 -14.56
CA PRO A 49 17.73 0.39 -14.41
C PRO A 49 17.35 -1.10 -14.49
N ASN A 50 16.15 -1.47 -14.04
CA ASN A 50 15.64 -2.85 -14.06
C ASN A 50 14.50 -3.05 -15.08
N GLY A 51 14.45 -2.17 -16.07
CA GLY A 51 13.36 -2.08 -17.03
C GLY A 51 12.05 -1.57 -16.43
N PRO A 52 11.09 -1.21 -17.30
CA PRO A 52 9.77 -0.79 -16.89
C PRO A 52 8.87 -1.95 -16.46
N ASN A 53 7.83 -1.64 -15.69
CA ASN A 53 6.66 -2.48 -15.51
C ASN A 53 5.67 -2.29 -16.71
N PRO A 54 4.56 -3.04 -16.79
CA PRO A 54 3.61 -2.92 -17.90
C PRO A 54 2.97 -1.53 -18.08
N VAL A 55 3.01 -0.68 -17.05
CA VAL A 55 2.48 0.70 -17.09
C VAL A 55 3.56 1.76 -17.34
N GLY A 56 4.79 1.35 -17.65
CA GLY A 56 5.89 2.27 -18.00
C GLY A 56 6.61 2.92 -16.81
N LEU A 57 6.40 2.44 -15.58
CA LEU A 57 7.11 2.88 -14.38
C LEU A 57 8.30 1.97 -14.07
N CYS A 58 9.31 2.51 -13.39
CA CYS A 58 10.45 1.71 -12.96
C CYS A 58 10.06 0.73 -11.85
N LYS A 59 10.52 -0.51 -11.97
CA LYS A 59 10.38 -1.51 -10.90
C LYS A 59 11.14 -1.04 -9.66
N ALA A 60 10.57 -1.29 -8.49
CA ALA A 60 11.27 -1.09 -7.22
C ALA A 60 12.57 -1.90 -7.24
N LEU A 61 13.64 -1.32 -6.68
CA LEU A 61 14.81 -2.11 -6.32
C LEU A 61 14.33 -3.11 -5.25
N ASN A 62 14.74 -4.38 -5.36
CA ASN A 62 14.44 -5.40 -4.36
C ASN A 62 15.06 -4.97 -3.01
N MET A 63 14.36 -4.11 -2.28
CA MET A 63 14.66 -3.72 -0.92
C MET A 63 14.21 -4.92 -0.10
N GLY A 64 15.17 -5.62 0.52
CA GLY A 64 14.99 -6.94 1.10
C GLY A 64 13.66 -7.14 1.84
N GLU A 65 13.08 -8.30 1.60
CA GLU A 65 11.96 -8.90 2.31
C GLU A 65 12.19 -8.79 3.82
N ASN A 66 11.57 -7.79 4.44
CA ASN A 66 11.30 -7.69 5.86
C ASN A 66 10.08 -6.77 6.00
N GLY A 67 8.96 -7.25 5.47
CA GLY A 67 7.66 -6.64 5.61
C GLY A 67 6.79 -7.49 6.53
N ASP A 68 6.66 -7.08 7.80
CA ASP A 68 5.39 -7.25 8.51
C ASP A 68 4.49 -6.12 8.00
N GLY A 69 3.94 -6.31 6.80
CA GLY A 69 3.09 -5.33 6.13
C GLY A 69 2.12 -6.08 5.23
N GLU A 70 0.92 -6.31 5.75
CA GLU A 70 -0.18 -6.97 5.05
C GLU A 70 -0.56 -6.19 3.78
N ASP A 71 -0.13 -6.70 2.63
CA ASP A 71 -0.54 -6.20 1.32
C ASP A 71 -1.95 -6.76 1.01
N LYS A 72 -3.00 -6.05 1.44
CA LYS A 72 -4.38 -6.33 0.97
C LYS A 72 -4.63 -5.54 -0.33
N GLY A 73 -4.13 -6.09 -1.44
CA GLY A 73 -4.54 -5.69 -2.77
C GLY A 73 -6.04 -5.98 -2.97
N SER A 74 -6.83 -4.93 -3.23
CA SER A 74 -8.19 -5.08 -3.74
C SER A 74 -8.15 -5.22 -5.26
N ASN A 75 -8.72 -6.31 -5.78
CA ASN A 75 -9.36 -6.34 -7.10
C ASN A 75 -10.55 -7.31 -7.00
N GLY A 76 -11.76 -6.77 -7.19
CA GLY A 76 -12.93 -7.58 -7.48
C GLY A 76 -12.96 -7.93 -8.97
N ASP A 77 -13.43 -9.14 -9.29
CA ASP A 77 -14.50 -9.42 -10.26
C ASP A 77 -14.63 -10.95 -10.46
N GLY A 78 -15.72 -11.55 -9.95
CA GLY A 78 -16.55 -12.59 -10.59
C GLY A 78 -16.10 -14.07 -10.74
N GLU A 79 -16.71 -14.92 -9.88
CA GLU A 79 -17.35 -16.25 -10.15
C GLU A 79 -16.58 -17.61 -10.19
N GLU A 80 -16.79 -18.35 -9.07
CA GLU A 80 -17.23 -19.77 -8.89
C GLU A 80 -16.43 -21.00 -9.38
N ASN A 81 -15.78 -21.72 -8.45
CA ASN A 81 -16.22 -23.02 -7.88
C ASN A 81 -15.07 -23.75 -7.17
N GLY A 82 -15.33 -24.35 -5.99
CA GLY A 82 -14.52 -25.45 -5.44
C GLY A 82 -14.08 -25.33 -3.98
N ASP A 83 -14.90 -25.91 -3.09
CA ASP A 83 -14.61 -26.68 -1.87
C ASP A 83 -13.28 -26.54 -1.09
N GLY A 84 -13.42 -26.37 0.24
CA GLY A 84 -12.42 -26.64 1.29
C GLY A 84 -11.54 -25.44 1.69
N GLU A 85 -11.25 -25.12 2.95
CA GLU A 85 -11.38 -25.80 4.25
C GLU A 85 -11.42 -24.71 5.35
N ASP A 86 -12.34 -24.83 6.31
CA ASP A 86 -12.46 -23.93 7.46
C ASP A 86 -11.25 -24.04 8.40
N ASN A 87 -10.55 -22.93 8.71
CA ASN A 87 -9.60 -22.89 9.82
C ASN A 87 -9.55 -21.51 10.50
N GLY A 88 -10.18 -21.41 11.67
CA GLY A 88 -10.02 -20.27 12.60
C GLY A 88 -11.21 -20.01 13.51
N SER A 89 -11.75 -21.03 14.18
CA SER A 89 -12.90 -20.87 15.08
C SER A 89 -12.49 -20.19 16.40
N ASN A 90 -12.88 -18.93 16.59
CA ASN A 90 -12.88 -18.28 17.91
C ASN A 90 -14.10 -18.76 18.71
N GLN A 91 -14.06 -20.00 19.20
CA GLN A 91 -15.06 -20.51 20.15
C GLN A 91 -14.78 -19.94 21.55
N SER A 92 -15.25 -18.72 21.81
CA SER A 92 -15.38 -18.17 23.16
C SER A 92 -16.50 -17.13 23.22
N SER A 93 -17.75 -17.60 23.14
CA SER A 93 -18.92 -16.72 23.32
C SER A 93 -20.00 -17.30 24.25
N LEU A 94 -20.08 -18.63 24.43
CA LEU A 94 -21.15 -19.25 25.23
C LEU A 94 -20.85 -19.34 26.74
N ILE A 95 -19.59 -19.43 27.17
CA ILE A 95 -19.23 -19.53 28.60
C ILE A 95 -19.44 -18.19 29.33
N ALA A 96 -19.20 -17.07 28.65
CA ALA A 96 -19.37 -15.73 29.22
C ALA A 96 -20.85 -15.41 29.54
N LEU A 97 -21.78 -15.91 28.73
CA LEU A 97 -23.22 -15.70 28.95
C LEU A 97 -23.76 -16.50 30.15
N LEU A 98 -23.23 -17.68 30.43
CA LEU A 98 -23.67 -18.52 31.56
C LEU A 98 -23.29 -17.94 32.94
N LEU A 99 -22.16 -17.22 33.04
CA LEU A 99 -21.72 -16.61 34.31
C LEU A 99 -22.58 -15.39 34.72
N ILE A 100 -23.19 -14.71 33.76
CA ILE A 100 -24.03 -13.53 34.02
C ILE A 100 -25.37 -13.92 34.67
N VAL A 101 -25.90 -15.10 34.34
CA VAL A 101 -27.21 -15.58 34.85
C VAL A 101 -27.14 -16.10 36.28
N LEU A 102 -25.95 -16.46 36.78
CA LEU A 102 -25.75 -16.97 38.15
C LEU A 102 -25.39 -15.89 39.18
N LEU A 103 -25.17 -14.64 38.73
CA LEU A 103 -24.77 -13.50 39.57
C LEU A 103 -25.86 -12.42 39.71
N ILE A 104 -27.07 -12.70 39.23
CA ILE A 104 -28.29 -11.90 39.44
C ILE A 104 -29.30 -12.80 40.13
#